data_AF-A0A4V1SCB3-F1
#
_entry.id   AF-A0A4V1SCB3-F1
#
_cell.length_a   1.000
_cell.length_b   1.000
_cell.length_c   1.000
_cell.angle_alpha   90.00
_cell.angle_beta   90.00
_cell.angle_gamma   90.00
#
_symmetry.space_group_name_H-M   'P 1'
#
loop_
_entity.id
_entity.type
_entity.pdbx_description
1 polymer ?
#
loop_
_entity_poly.entity_id
_entity_poly.type
_entity_poly.pdbx_seq_one_letter_code
_entity_poly.pdbx_strand_id
1 'polypeptide(L)'
;MRDASVLLSIALLGALAACGEAKDAPLAEAKTPECAAMPAEDYVWIPGATFAMGADAHLPEEGPARDATVAGFWMSTHEVTNAEFAEFVKATGYKTLAEQDPPKLPGAPPEMLIPGGAVFTAPTDGNPNWWRWVVGAEWRRPAGPETNIDGRGRDPVVQIGYDDALAYAKWKGK
;
A
#
# COMPACT_ATOMS: atom_id res chain seq x y z
N MET A 1 5.53 42.38 67.65
CA MET A 1 6.96 42.22 67.30
C MET A 1 7.37 40.78 67.63
N ARG A 2 7.79 40.02 66.60
CA ARG A 2 8.52 38.74 66.62
C ARG A 2 7.77 37.52 67.19
N ASP A 3 7.24 36.66 66.33
CA ASP A 3 7.89 35.52 65.63
C ASP A 3 7.83 34.24 66.48
N ALA A 4 6.95 33.32 66.08
CA ALA A 4 7.01 31.91 66.45
C ALA A 4 6.46 31.07 65.28
N SER A 5 7.24 30.05 64.94
CA SER A 5 7.25 29.32 63.69
C SER A 5 6.61 27.93 63.82
N VAL A 6 5.88 27.55 62.75
CA VAL A 6 5.89 26.23 62.05
C VAL A 6 5.03 25.06 62.58
N LEU A 7 4.61 24.23 61.60
CA LEU A 7 3.97 22.90 61.60
C LEU A 7 2.43 22.94 61.43
N LEU A 8 1.78 22.28 60.48
CA LEU A 8 2.14 21.21 59.54
C LEU A 8 0.99 21.13 58.50
N SER A 9 1.24 21.30 57.21
CA SER A 9 0.20 21.15 56.17
C SER A 9 0.62 20.13 55.12
N ILE A 10 0.13 18.90 55.33
CA ILE A 10 -0.35 17.90 54.37
C ILE A 10 0.49 17.73 53.10
N ALA A 11 1.41 16.77 53.15
CA ALA A 11 1.85 16.04 51.98
C ALA A 11 0.84 14.92 51.69
N LEU A 12 0.16 14.98 50.54
CA LEU A 12 -0.39 13.78 49.91
C LEU A 12 -0.28 13.94 48.39
N LEU A 13 0.91 13.61 47.89
CA LEU A 13 1.12 13.17 46.51
C LEU A 13 0.50 11.78 46.37
N GLY A 14 -0.39 11.60 45.39
CA GLY A 14 -0.93 10.31 45.02
C GLY A 14 -1.35 10.33 43.56
N ALA A 15 -0.38 10.14 42.67
CA ALA A 15 -0.60 9.97 41.24
C ALA A 15 -1.30 8.64 40.96
N LEU A 16 -2.39 8.66 40.18
CA LEU A 16 -2.81 7.51 39.38
C LEU A 16 -2.81 7.93 37.91
N ALA A 17 -1.62 7.90 37.32
CA ALA A 17 -1.48 7.74 35.88
C ALA A 17 -1.66 6.24 35.58
N ALA A 18 -2.89 5.81 35.30
CA ALA A 18 -3.15 4.49 34.75
C ALA A 18 -2.96 4.55 33.23
N CYS A 19 -1.71 4.58 32.77
CA CYS A 19 -1.40 4.19 31.40
C CYS A 19 -1.42 2.66 31.38
N GLY A 20 -2.47 2.07 30.80
CA GLY A 20 -2.50 0.63 30.53
C GLY A 20 -1.46 0.31 29.47
N GLU A 21 -0.43 -0.45 29.84
CA GLU A 21 0.42 -1.17 28.88
C GLU A 21 -0.48 -2.08 28.04
N ALA A 22 -0.60 -1.77 26.75
CA ALA A 22 -1.06 -2.75 25.78
C ALA A 22 -0.02 -3.88 25.79
N LYS A 23 -0.40 -5.03 26.36
CA LYS A 23 0.46 -6.21 26.33
C LYS A 23 0.68 -6.58 24.86
N ASP A 24 1.95 -6.68 24.45
CA ASP A 24 2.33 -7.35 23.22
C ASP A 24 1.69 -8.74 23.21
N ALA A 25 0.59 -8.88 22.48
CA ALA A 25 -0.02 -10.19 22.27
C ALA A 25 1.02 -11.01 21.51
N PRO A 26 1.44 -12.18 22.02
CA PRO A 26 2.44 -12.99 21.34
C PRO A 26 1.93 -13.31 19.93
N LEU A 27 2.79 -13.10 18.93
CA LEU A 27 2.56 -13.61 17.58
C LEU A 27 2.21 -15.09 17.70
N ALA A 28 1.14 -15.53 17.01
CA ALA A 28 0.76 -16.93 17.08
C ALA A 28 1.93 -17.80 16.64
N GLU A 29 2.08 -18.97 17.28
CA GLU A 29 3.09 -19.95 16.88
C GLU A 29 2.99 -20.22 15.37
N ALA A 30 4.14 -20.19 14.70
CA ALA A 30 4.23 -20.42 13.26
C ALA A 30 3.78 -21.85 12.94
N LYS A 31 2.51 -21.97 12.52
CA LYS A 31 1.98 -23.21 11.95
C LYS A 31 2.54 -23.40 10.54
N THR A 32 2.78 -24.65 10.18
CA THR A 32 3.21 -25.05 8.84
C THR A 32 2.16 -24.63 7.80
N PRO A 33 2.56 -24.11 6.61
CA PRO A 33 1.62 -23.77 5.55
C PRO A 33 0.70 -24.93 5.19
N GLU A 34 -0.60 -24.66 5.10
CA GLU A 34 -1.59 -25.61 4.57
C GLU A 34 -1.71 -25.50 3.02
N CYS A 35 -1.25 -24.38 2.44
CA CYS A 35 -1.27 -24.12 1.01
C CYS A 35 -0.01 -24.65 0.30
N ALA A 36 -0.08 -24.73 -1.04
CA ALA A 36 1.07 -25.12 -1.87
C ALA A 36 2.30 -24.26 -1.56
N ALA A 37 3.48 -24.89 -1.55
CA ALA A 37 4.73 -24.21 -1.33
C ALA A 37 5.03 -23.25 -2.49
N MET A 38 5.41 -22.02 -2.14
CA MET A 38 5.90 -21.02 -3.09
C MET A 38 7.44 -21.02 -3.08
N PRO A 39 8.11 -20.59 -4.16
CA PRO A 39 9.57 -20.46 -4.18
C PRO A 39 10.06 -19.53 -3.07
N ALA A 40 10.83 -20.06 -2.11
CA ALA A 40 11.22 -19.31 -0.91
C ALA A 40 12.12 -18.09 -1.18
N GLU A 41 12.70 -17.99 -2.38
CA GLU A 41 13.49 -16.83 -2.82
C GLU A 41 12.61 -15.59 -3.09
N ASP A 42 11.37 -15.80 -3.55
CA ASP A 42 10.46 -14.74 -3.97
C ASP A 42 9.30 -14.52 -2.98
N TYR A 43 9.06 -15.48 -2.08
CA TYR A 43 7.94 -15.46 -1.13
C TYR A 43 8.35 -15.86 0.28
N VAL A 44 7.69 -15.25 1.26
CA VAL A 44 7.84 -15.57 2.68
C VAL A 44 6.51 -16.03 3.25
N TRP A 45 6.55 -17.04 4.13
CA TRP A 45 5.38 -17.48 4.90
C TRP A 45 5.17 -16.53 6.07
N ILE A 46 3.98 -15.93 6.12
CA ILE A 46 3.52 -15.12 7.25
C ILE A 46 2.59 -16.01 8.10
N PRO A 47 2.95 -16.32 9.35
CA PRO A 47 2.06 -17.02 10.27
C PRO A 47 0.76 -16.24 10.47
N GLY A 48 -0.35 -16.97 10.56
CA GLY A 48 -1.64 -16.35 10.89
C GLY A 48 -1.62 -15.77 12.29
N ALA A 49 -2.18 -14.59 12.48
CA ALA A 49 -2.17 -13.89 13.76
C ALA A 49 -3.39 -12.98 13.92
N THR A 50 -3.66 -12.60 15.17
CA THR A 50 -4.48 -11.42 15.48
C THR A 50 -3.54 -10.26 15.76
N PHE A 51 -3.77 -9.13 15.11
CA PHE A 51 -2.97 -7.91 15.29
C PHE A 51 -3.85 -6.66 15.29
N ALA A 52 -3.31 -5.56 15.82
CA ALA A 52 -3.97 -4.26 15.75
C ALA A 52 -3.82 -3.67 14.33
N MET A 53 -4.93 -3.58 13.60
CA MET A 53 -4.99 -2.98 12.27
C MET A 53 -5.55 -1.56 12.37
N GLY A 54 -4.87 -0.62 11.71
CA GLY A 54 -5.16 0.81 11.82
C GLY A 54 -4.42 1.47 12.98
N ALA A 55 -4.56 2.79 13.11
CA ALA A 55 -3.88 3.59 14.13
C ALA A 55 -4.78 4.73 14.64
N ASP A 56 -4.26 5.53 15.57
CA ASP A 56 -4.81 6.86 15.82
C ASP A 56 -4.54 7.72 14.57
N ALA A 57 -5.63 7.96 13.84
CA ALA A 57 -5.61 8.30 12.44
C ALA A 57 -5.38 9.79 12.14
N HIS A 58 -4.64 10.09 11.06
CA HIS A 58 -4.64 11.42 10.44
C HIS A 58 -5.74 11.54 9.38
N LEU A 59 -6.05 10.43 8.70
CA LEU A 59 -7.14 10.33 7.72
C LEU A 59 -8.23 9.37 8.21
N PRO A 60 -9.53 9.64 8.00
CA PRO A 60 -10.62 8.83 8.57
C PRO A 60 -10.52 7.33 8.32
N GLU A 61 -9.95 6.92 7.18
CA GLU A 61 -9.78 5.52 6.77
C GLU A 61 -8.65 4.77 7.49
N GLU A 62 -7.74 5.46 8.17
CA GLU A 62 -6.60 4.84 8.87
C GLU A 62 -6.98 4.26 10.24
N GLY A 63 -8.14 4.61 10.79
CA GLY A 63 -8.53 4.24 12.13
C GLY A 63 -10.04 4.15 12.37
N PRO A 64 -10.47 3.95 13.62
CA PRO A 64 -9.61 3.65 14.77
C PRO A 64 -8.94 2.28 14.66
N ALA A 65 -7.89 2.06 15.46
CA ALA A 65 -7.27 0.75 15.57
C ALA A 65 -8.30 -0.32 16.00
N ARG A 66 -8.27 -1.47 15.35
CA ARG A 66 -9.14 -2.62 15.64
C ARG A 66 -8.37 -3.92 15.54
N ASP A 67 -8.80 -4.92 16.30
CA ASP A 67 -8.28 -6.27 16.13
C ASP A 67 -8.66 -6.82 14.76
N ALA A 68 -7.68 -7.37 14.05
CA ALA A 68 -7.85 -8.09 12.80
C ALA A 68 -7.17 -9.45 12.91
N THR A 69 -7.88 -10.51 12.56
CA THR A 69 -7.35 -11.88 12.54
C THR A 69 -7.23 -12.35 11.10
N VAL A 70 -6.04 -12.82 10.73
CA VAL A 70 -5.78 -13.43 9.41
C VAL A 70 -5.23 -14.84 9.58
N ALA A 71 -5.59 -15.74 8.65
CA ALA A 71 -4.92 -17.03 8.54
C ALA A 71 -3.48 -16.85 8.05
N GLY A 72 -2.65 -17.89 8.15
CA GLY A 72 -1.30 -17.84 7.58
C GLY A 72 -1.33 -17.85 6.06
N PHE A 73 -0.42 -17.12 5.43
CA PHE A 73 -0.38 -16.98 3.96
C PHE A 73 1.04 -16.71 3.44
N TRP A 74 1.24 -16.94 2.14
CA TRP A 74 2.47 -16.56 1.45
C TRP A 74 2.37 -15.11 0.96
N MET A 75 3.41 -14.31 1.19
CA MET A 75 3.54 -12.95 0.67
C MET A 75 4.78 -12.82 -0.20
N SER A 76 4.68 -12.09 -1.33
CA SER A 76 5.85 -11.79 -2.16
C SER A 76 6.82 -10.90 -1.37
N THR A 77 8.13 -11.10 -1.50
CA THR A 77 9.14 -10.33 -0.75
C THR A 77 9.41 -8.94 -1.32
N HIS A 78 8.89 -8.66 -2.52
CA HIS A 78 8.96 -7.38 -3.19
C HIS A 78 7.69 -7.11 -4.00
N GLU A 79 7.53 -5.87 -4.44
CA GLU A 79 6.49 -5.46 -5.40
C GLU A 79 6.74 -6.12 -6.76
N VAL A 80 5.67 -6.40 -7.52
CA VAL A 80 5.83 -6.96 -8.87
C VAL A 80 6.68 -6.02 -9.72
N THR A 81 7.72 -6.56 -10.34
CA THR A 81 8.68 -5.79 -11.13
C THR A 81 8.26 -5.66 -12.59
N ASN A 82 8.83 -4.67 -13.28
CA ASN A 82 8.67 -4.52 -14.73
C ASN A 82 9.07 -5.79 -15.50
N ALA A 83 10.14 -6.48 -15.09
CA ALA A 83 10.59 -7.70 -15.76
C ALA A 83 9.56 -8.84 -15.62
N GLU A 84 9.06 -9.08 -14.41
CA GLU A 84 8.05 -10.13 -14.18
C GLU A 84 6.73 -9.82 -14.89
N PHE A 85 6.29 -8.56 -14.87
CA PHE A 85 5.08 -8.18 -15.58
C PHE A 85 5.25 -8.29 -17.11
N ALA A 86 6.45 -8.02 -17.62
CA ALA A 86 6.77 -8.25 -19.03
C ALA A 86 6.71 -9.73 -19.42
N GLU A 87 7.10 -10.66 -18.54
CA GLU A 87 6.91 -12.10 -18.76
C GLU A 87 5.44 -12.47 -18.88
N PHE A 88 4.61 -11.94 -17.98
CA PHE A 88 3.15 -12.13 -18.01
C PHE A 88 2.56 -11.64 -19.33
N VAL A 89 2.85 -10.40 -19.72
CA VAL A 89 2.32 -9.82 -20.96
C VAL A 89 2.83 -10.59 -22.18
N LYS A 90 4.11 -11.00 -22.20
CA LYS A 90 4.68 -11.81 -23.28
C LYS A 90 4.01 -13.18 -23.40
N ALA A 91 3.70 -13.83 -22.28
CA ALA A 91 3.11 -15.16 -22.26
C ALA A 91 1.62 -15.17 -22.64
N THR A 92 0.90 -14.08 -22.33
CA THR A 92 -0.57 -14.04 -22.43
C THR A 92 -1.10 -13.10 -23.52
N GLY A 93 -0.28 -12.16 -24.00
CA GLY A 93 -0.73 -11.07 -24.86
C GLY A 93 -1.63 -10.06 -24.16
N TYR A 94 -1.60 -10.01 -22.82
CA TYR A 94 -2.46 -9.15 -22.01
C TYR A 94 -2.25 -7.66 -22.33
N LYS A 95 -3.35 -6.90 -22.39
CA LYS A 95 -3.36 -5.43 -22.51
C LYS A 95 -3.90 -4.85 -21.22
N THR A 96 -3.16 -3.95 -20.58
CA THR A 96 -3.61 -3.34 -19.33
C THR A 96 -4.79 -2.41 -19.54
N LEU A 97 -5.47 -2.02 -18.44
CA LEU A 97 -6.54 -1.03 -18.50
C LEU A 97 -6.07 0.31 -19.11
N ALA A 98 -4.83 0.72 -18.84
CA ALA A 98 -4.24 1.94 -19.40
C ALA A 98 -4.03 1.87 -20.93
N GLU A 99 -3.97 0.66 -21.50
CA GLU A 99 -3.82 0.42 -22.94
C GLU A 99 -5.16 0.26 -23.67
N GLN A 100 -6.27 0.19 -22.94
CA GLN A 100 -7.62 -0.04 -23.46
C GLN A 100 -8.42 1.25 -23.54
N ASP A 101 -9.47 1.24 -24.36
CA ASP A 101 -10.40 2.36 -24.41
C ASP A 101 -11.05 2.54 -23.03
N PRO A 102 -10.91 3.72 -22.40
CA PRO A 102 -11.47 3.96 -21.09
C PRO A 102 -13.01 3.94 -21.13
N PRO A 103 -13.67 3.66 -19.99
CA PRO A 103 -15.12 3.69 -19.91
C PRO A 103 -15.65 5.08 -20.28
N LYS A 104 -16.81 5.12 -20.96
CA LYS A 104 -17.47 6.39 -21.28
C LYS A 104 -18.01 7.02 -20.00
N LEU A 105 -17.30 8.01 -19.49
CA LEU A 105 -17.68 8.78 -18.32
C LEU A 105 -18.33 10.10 -18.75
N PRO A 106 -19.62 10.34 -18.46
CA PRO A 106 -20.28 11.59 -18.81
C PRO A 106 -19.56 12.79 -18.19
N GLY A 107 -19.23 13.79 -19.01
CA GLY A 107 -18.54 15.00 -18.57
C GLY A 107 -17.04 14.84 -18.36
N ALA A 108 -16.45 13.68 -18.65
CA ALA A 108 -15.00 13.53 -18.62
C ALA A 108 -14.33 14.40 -19.69
N PRO A 109 -13.17 15.01 -19.37
CA PRO A 109 -12.34 15.67 -20.35
C PRO A 109 -12.02 14.74 -21.54
N PRO A 110 -12.01 15.22 -22.80
CA PRO A 110 -11.78 14.39 -23.97
C PRO A 110 -10.50 13.55 -23.91
N GLU A 111 -9.44 14.07 -23.30
CA GLU A 111 -8.17 13.36 -23.11
C GLU A 111 -8.29 12.12 -22.20
N MET A 112 -9.18 12.15 -21.21
CA MET A 112 -9.47 11.01 -20.32
C MET A 112 -10.33 9.94 -20.99
N LEU A 113 -10.80 10.20 -22.22
CA LEU A 113 -11.52 9.24 -23.06
C LEU A 113 -10.59 8.53 -24.07
N ILE A 114 -9.28 8.72 -23.94
CA ILE A 114 -8.23 8.10 -24.76
C ILE A 114 -7.33 7.27 -23.83
N PRO A 115 -6.85 6.07 -24.26
CA PRO A 115 -5.94 5.25 -23.48
C PRO A 115 -4.76 6.05 -22.91
N GLY A 116 -4.48 5.86 -21.62
CA GLY A 116 -3.50 6.62 -20.87
C GLY A 116 -3.62 6.36 -19.37
N GLY A 117 -2.91 7.16 -18.60
CA GLY A 117 -2.84 7.02 -17.15
C GLY A 117 -2.62 8.35 -16.45
N ALA A 118 -2.88 8.35 -15.14
CA ALA A 118 -2.55 9.47 -14.28
C ALA A 118 -1.04 9.46 -14.00
N VAL A 119 -0.35 10.52 -14.39
CA VAL A 119 1.08 10.69 -14.16
C VAL A 119 1.27 11.74 -13.07
N PHE A 120 2.11 11.39 -12.09
CA PHE A 120 2.48 12.30 -11.04
C PHE A 120 3.27 13.47 -11.63
N THR A 121 2.96 14.68 -11.20
CA THR A 121 3.74 15.84 -11.56
C THR A 121 3.67 16.83 -10.40
N ALA A 122 4.84 17.32 -9.98
CA ALA A 122 4.91 18.26 -8.87
C ALA A 122 3.99 19.49 -9.11
N PRO A 123 3.20 19.89 -8.11
CA PRO A 123 2.35 21.06 -8.21
C PRO A 123 3.22 22.33 -8.33
N THR A 124 2.67 23.35 -8.99
CA THR A 124 3.26 24.69 -9.05
C THR A 124 2.24 25.70 -8.56
N ASP A 125 2.68 26.93 -8.23
CA ASP A 125 1.77 28.01 -7.79
C ASP A 125 0.63 28.28 -8.78
N GLY A 126 0.85 28.01 -10.08
CA GLY A 126 -0.15 28.16 -11.14
C GLY A 126 -0.98 26.90 -11.43
N ASN A 127 -0.62 25.74 -10.85
CA ASN A 127 -1.38 24.51 -11.02
C ASN A 127 -1.13 23.57 -9.82
N PRO A 128 -2.03 23.55 -8.82
CA PRO A 128 -1.87 22.77 -7.61
C PRO A 128 -2.17 21.27 -7.80
N ASN A 129 -2.57 20.84 -9.00
CA ASN A 129 -2.91 19.45 -9.25
C ASN A 129 -1.64 18.60 -9.36
N TRP A 130 -1.57 17.57 -8.50
CA TRP A 130 -0.46 16.62 -8.42
C TRP A 130 -0.50 15.55 -9.52
N TRP A 131 -1.64 15.40 -10.18
CA TRP A 131 -1.88 14.35 -11.16
C TRP A 131 -2.37 14.96 -12.46
N ARG A 132 -1.85 14.45 -13.57
CA ARG A 132 -2.27 14.82 -14.92
C ARG A 132 -2.57 13.57 -15.72
N TRP A 133 -3.65 13.57 -16.47
CA TRP A 133 -3.89 12.51 -17.44
C TRP A 133 -2.92 12.65 -18.60
N VAL A 134 -2.15 11.61 -18.88
CA VAL A 134 -1.21 11.56 -19.99
C VAL A 134 -1.64 10.45 -20.94
N VAL A 135 -2.06 10.87 -22.14
CA VAL A 135 -2.42 9.95 -23.22
C VAL A 135 -1.23 9.07 -23.56
N GLY A 136 -1.46 7.76 -23.62
CA GLY A 136 -0.43 6.76 -23.89
C GLY A 136 0.57 6.52 -22.75
N ALA A 137 0.33 7.05 -21.55
CA ALA A 137 1.04 6.58 -20.36
C ALA A 137 0.53 5.19 -19.97
N GLU A 138 1.43 4.22 -19.95
CA GLU A 138 1.17 2.82 -19.65
C GLU A 138 2.43 2.18 -19.03
N TRP A 139 2.37 0.92 -18.62
CA TRP A 139 3.42 0.30 -17.80
C TRP A 139 4.82 0.29 -18.45
N ARG A 140 4.93 0.18 -19.79
CA ARG A 140 6.24 0.30 -20.49
C ARG A 140 6.64 1.74 -20.75
N ARG A 141 5.72 2.70 -20.63
CA ARG A 141 5.90 4.13 -20.88
C ARG A 141 5.28 4.94 -19.72
N PRO A 142 5.80 4.81 -18.48
CA PRO A 142 5.06 5.15 -17.27
C PRO A 142 4.79 6.66 -17.08
N ALA A 143 5.53 7.52 -17.78
CA ALA A 143 5.34 8.97 -17.79
C ALA A 143 4.89 9.50 -19.16
N GLY A 144 4.46 8.62 -20.07
CA GLY A 144 3.93 8.98 -21.39
C GLY A 144 4.77 8.50 -22.57
N PRO A 145 4.32 8.76 -23.82
CA PRO A 145 4.81 8.13 -25.03
C PRO A 145 6.31 8.27 -25.30
N GLU A 146 6.96 9.33 -24.82
CA GLU A 146 8.39 9.58 -25.02
C GLU A 146 9.28 8.89 -23.98
N THR A 147 8.70 8.12 -23.06
CA THR A 147 9.41 7.43 -21.98
C THR A 147 9.48 5.93 -22.21
N ASN A 148 10.40 5.25 -21.52
CA ASN A 148 10.50 3.80 -21.51
C ASN A 148 11.00 3.28 -20.15
N ILE A 149 11.06 1.95 -20.02
CA ILE A 149 11.55 1.23 -18.84
C ILE A 149 12.94 0.58 -19.08
N ASP A 150 13.72 1.08 -20.03
CA ASP A 150 15.04 0.51 -20.34
C ASP A 150 15.96 0.60 -19.12
N GLY A 151 16.58 -0.52 -18.75
CA GLY A 151 17.41 -0.61 -17.54
C GLY A 151 16.64 -0.63 -16.22
N ARG A 152 15.30 -0.57 -16.23
CA ARG A 152 14.43 -0.52 -15.04
C ARG A 152 13.67 -1.82 -14.76
N GLY A 153 14.24 -2.95 -15.18
CA GLY A 153 13.59 -4.26 -15.04
C GLY A 153 13.28 -4.66 -13.59
N ARG A 154 14.02 -4.13 -12.61
CA ARG A 154 13.84 -4.38 -11.17
C ARG A 154 12.96 -3.35 -10.47
N ASP A 155 12.59 -2.27 -11.16
CA ASP A 155 11.67 -1.27 -10.60
C ASP A 155 10.26 -1.89 -10.55
N PRO A 156 9.42 -1.50 -9.57
CA PRO A 156 8.03 -1.92 -9.52
C PRO A 156 7.29 -1.52 -10.80
N VAL A 157 6.43 -2.41 -11.30
CA VAL A 157 5.53 -2.08 -12.39
C VAL A 157 4.50 -1.05 -11.91
N VAL A 158 4.29 -0.02 -12.70
CA VAL A 158 3.32 1.07 -12.43
C VAL A 158 2.36 1.23 -13.61
N GLN A 159 1.40 2.16 -13.53
CA GLN A 159 0.34 2.35 -14.54
C GLN A 159 -0.48 1.06 -14.79
N ILE A 160 -0.68 0.27 -13.75
CA ILE A 160 -1.57 -0.91 -13.75
C ILE A 160 -2.75 -0.66 -12.81
N GLY A 161 -3.94 -1.11 -13.19
CA GLY A 161 -5.13 -1.07 -12.34
C GLY A 161 -5.33 -2.36 -11.55
N TYR A 162 -6.42 -2.39 -10.77
CA TYR A 162 -6.78 -3.57 -9.96
C TYR A 162 -6.93 -4.83 -10.81
N ASP A 163 -7.63 -4.75 -11.95
CA ASP A 163 -7.88 -5.92 -12.81
C ASP A 163 -6.58 -6.45 -13.46
N ASP A 164 -5.63 -5.56 -13.75
CA ASP A 164 -4.31 -5.93 -14.28
C ASP A 164 -3.49 -6.69 -13.24
N ALA A 165 -3.48 -6.20 -12.01
CA ALA A 165 -2.82 -6.86 -10.88
C ALA A 165 -3.46 -8.23 -10.59
N LEU A 166 -4.79 -8.31 -10.64
CA LEU A 166 -5.54 -9.55 -10.43
C LEU A 166 -5.27 -10.58 -11.54
N ALA A 167 -5.19 -10.12 -12.80
CA ALA A 167 -4.87 -10.98 -13.94
C ALA A 167 -3.44 -11.54 -13.83
N TYR A 168 -2.47 -10.70 -13.45
CA TYR A 168 -1.10 -11.12 -13.19
C TYR A 168 -1.02 -12.15 -12.05
N ALA A 169 -1.68 -11.89 -10.92
CA ALA A 169 -1.69 -12.79 -9.76
C ALA A 169 -2.23 -14.17 -10.13
N LYS A 170 -3.38 -14.23 -10.82
CA LYS A 170 -3.98 -15.48 -11.30
C LYS A 170 -3.05 -16.24 -12.24
N TRP A 171 -2.38 -15.54 -13.17
CA TRP A 171 -1.43 -16.18 -14.09
C TRP A 171 -0.23 -16.79 -13.35
N LYS A 172 0.27 -16.13 -12.31
CA LYS A 172 1.32 -16.69 -11.43
C LYS A 172 0.81 -17.76 -10.46
N GLY A 173 -0.48 -18.07 -10.43
CA GLY A 173 -1.07 -19.06 -9.52
C GLY A 173 -1.22 -18.58 -8.08
N LYS A 174 -1.41 -17.27 -7.89
CA LYS A 174 -1.63 -16.61 -6.59
C LYS A 174 -3.10 -16.26 -6.38
#